data_AF-A0A5C5UVK0-F1
#
_entry.id   AF-A0A5C5UVK0-F1
#
_cell.length_a   1.000
_cell.length_b   1.000
_cell.length_c   1.000
_cell.angle_alpha   90.00
_cell.angle_beta   90.00
_cell.angle_gamma   90.00
#
_symmetry.space_group_name_H-M   'P 1'
#
loop_
_entity.id
_entity.type
_entity.pdbx_description
1 polymer ?
#
loop_
_entity_poly.entity_id
_entity_poly.type
_entity_poly.pdbx_seq_one_letter_code
_entity_poly.pdbx_strand_id
1 'polypeptide(L)'
;MTQESTTLQSIATQEDRLRAQFRFDADRFAQSVLLSDRELLVSCEPSEPLAGPVFQEVYRQATPAGGQIAFLTGMADNHYWSASIEAAADRLSFDFACRTKGRRAHVAAEYRLADDAEADLASGELRLTFPDGPSALIRPTPVEGHPTCQLMLAGRVVVLAPGEGFEGDPRWAFEVVAS
;
A
#
# COMPACT_ATOMS: atom_id res chain seq x y z
N MET A 1 7.72 22.70 22.73
CA MET A 1 7.71 22.32 21.31
C MET A 1 8.73 21.20 21.16
N THR A 2 8.30 19.99 21.48
CA THR A 2 9.12 18.77 21.42
C THR A 2 9.21 18.36 19.96
N GLN A 3 10.43 18.21 19.43
CA GLN A 3 10.64 17.48 18.18
C GLN A 3 10.16 16.06 18.42
N GLU A 4 8.97 15.72 17.95
CA GLU A 4 8.54 14.33 17.88
C GLU A 4 9.51 13.61 16.95
N SER A 5 10.21 12.64 17.50
CA SER A 5 11.06 11.73 16.73
C SER A 5 10.16 10.98 15.76
N THR A 6 10.11 11.44 14.51
CA THR A 6 9.40 10.77 13.43
C THR A 6 10.04 9.39 13.23
N THR A 7 9.40 8.34 13.73
CA THR A 7 9.88 6.97 13.51
C THR A 7 9.71 6.66 12.03
N LEU A 8 10.85 6.53 11.34
CA LEU A 8 10.91 6.09 9.96
C LEU A 8 11.30 4.62 9.93
N GLN A 9 10.43 3.78 9.39
CA GLN A 9 10.71 2.39 9.08
C GLN A 9 10.68 2.19 7.56
N SER A 10 11.52 1.30 7.01
CA SER A 10 11.52 1.03 5.58
C SER A 10 11.90 -0.39 5.23
N ILE A 11 11.36 -0.93 4.14
CA ILE A 11 11.87 -2.15 3.52
C ILE A 11 12.18 -1.85 2.05
N ALA A 12 13.23 -2.49 1.53
CA ALA A 12 13.68 -2.26 0.16
C ALA A 12 13.88 -3.58 -0.57
N THR A 13 13.69 -3.55 -1.88
CA THR A 13 14.03 -4.68 -2.74
C THR A 13 15.54 -4.93 -2.72
N GLN A 14 15.97 -6.13 -3.12
CA GLN A 14 17.42 -6.47 -3.10
C GLN A 14 18.25 -5.56 -4.02
N GLU A 15 17.65 -5.08 -5.11
CA GLU A 15 18.25 -4.10 -6.02
C GLU A 15 18.12 -2.65 -5.53
N ASP A 16 17.45 -2.42 -4.40
CA ASP A 16 17.12 -1.10 -3.83
C ASP A 16 16.40 -0.15 -4.80
N ARG A 17 15.79 -0.70 -5.87
CA ARG A 17 15.01 0.06 -6.85
C ARG A 17 13.64 0.44 -6.29
N LEU A 18 13.03 -0.40 -5.48
CA LEU A 18 11.75 -0.12 -4.83
C LEU A 18 11.91 -0.14 -3.32
N ARG A 19 11.24 0.80 -2.65
CA ARG A 19 11.23 0.89 -1.19
C ARG A 19 9.85 1.24 -0.68
N ALA A 20 9.35 0.50 0.30
CA ALA A 20 8.22 0.92 1.11
C ALA A 20 8.74 1.65 2.35
N GLN A 21 8.22 2.84 2.61
CA GLN A 21 8.51 3.65 3.80
C GLN A 21 7.26 3.82 4.64
N PHE A 22 7.46 3.84 5.96
CA PHE A 22 6.42 4.06 6.96
C PHE A 22 6.91 5.16 7.89
N ARG A 23 6.20 6.28 7.88
CA ARG A 23 6.51 7.46 8.67
C ARG A 23 5.40 7.68 9.67
N PHE A 24 5.70 7.66 10.95
CA PHE A 24 4.70 8.02 11.95
C PHE A 24 4.36 9.52 11.83
N ASP A 25 3.10 9.83 11.57
CA ASP A 25 2.58 11.17 11.31
C ASP A 25 1.29 11.37 12.12
N ALA A 26 1.34 12.32 13.07
CA ALA A 26 0.31 12.57 14.08
C ALA A 26 -0.08 11.32 14.91
N ASP A 27 -1.07 10.55 14.45
CA ASP A 27 -1.66 9.41 15.15
C ASP A 27 -1.57 8.09 14.36
N ARG A 28 -0.90 8.07 13.20
CA ARG A 28 -0.85 6.91 12.30
C ARG A 28 0.46 6.84 11.51
N PHE A 29 0.75 5.68 10.92
CA PHE A 29 1.84 5.54 9.94
C PHE A 29 1.34 5.92 8.55
N ALA A 30 1.90 7.00 8.01
CA ALA A 30 1.82 7.30 6.58
C ALA A 30 2.74 6.35 5.81
N GLN A 31 2.24 5.78 4.72
CA GLN A 31 2.97 4.86 3.86
C GLN A 31 3.36 5.53 2.55
N SER A 32 4.61 5.38 2.13
CA SER A 32 5.04 5.77 0.79
C SER A 32 5.72 4.60 0.07
N VAL A 33 5.57 4.54 -1.24
CA VAL A 33 6.37 3.68 -2.13
C VAL A 33 7.28 4.59 -2.92
N LEU A 34 8.58 4.27 -2.91
CA LEU A 34 9.61 4.99 -3.66
C LEU A 34 10.15 4.09 -4.78
N LEU A 35 10.46 4.71 -5.91
CA LEU A 35 11.16 4.13 -7.05
C LEU A 35 12.46 4.90 -7.27
N SER A 36 13.61 4.25 -7.04
CA SER A 36 14.94 4.86 -7.12
C SER A 36 15.02 6.19 -6.33
N ASP A 37 14.62 6.12 -5.05
CA ASP A 37 14.53 7.25 -4.10
C ASP A 37 13.58 8.39 -4.47
N ARG A 38 12.81 8.27 -5.56
CA ARG A 38 11.71 9.19 -5.88
C ARG A 38 10.40 8.66 -5.33
N GLU A 39 9.60 9.51 -4.70
CA GLU A 39 8.24 9.12 -4.30
C GLU A 39 7.46 8.70 -5.54
N LEU A 40 6.79 7.56 -5.48
CA LEU A 40 5.93 7.04 -6.54
C LEU A 40 4.47 7.10 -6.09
N LEU A 41 4.20 6.55 -4.90
CA LEU A 41 2.90 6.53 -4.23
C LEU A 41 3.06 7.07 -2.82
N VAL A 42 2.16 7.93 -2.39
CA VAL A 42 2.11 8.46 -1.01
C VAL A 42 0.71 8.27 -0.47
N SER A 43 0.55 7.59 0.67
CA SER A 43 -0.75 7.40 1.31
C SER A 43 -1.42 8.76 1.52
N CYS A 44 -2.70 8.86 1.18
CA CYS A 44 -3.47 10.08 1.39
C CYS A 44 -4.62 9.85 2.37
N GLU A 45 -5.25 10.95 2.79
CA GLU A 45 -6.50 10.88 3.54
C GLU A 45 -7.53 10.05 2.74
N PRO A 46 -8.22 9.11 3.39
CA PRO A 46 -9.17 8.25 2.71
C PRO A 46 -10.38 9.05 2.25
N SER A 47 -10.94 8.64 1.12
CA SER A 47 -12.17 9.21 0.55
C SER A 47 -13.37 9.12 1.51
N GLU A 48 -13.44 8.05 2.30
CA GLU A 48 -14.32 7.93 3.46
C GLU A 48 -13.48 8.11 4.75
N PRO A 49 -13.68 9.21 5.51
CA PRO A 49 -12.90 9.48 6.71
C PRO A 49 -13.01 8.35 7.74
N LEU A 50 -11.88 7.94 8.31
CA LEU A 50 -11.86 7.06 9.47
C LEU A 50 -12.41 7.82 10.69
N ALA A 51 -13.36 7.23 11.40
CA ALA A 51 -13.86 7.76 12.65
C ALA A 51 -13.14 7.15 13.86
N GLY A 52 -12.95 7.96 14.90
CA GLY A 52 -12.40 7.51 16.18
C GLY A 52 -10.87 7.36 16.19
N PRO A 53 -10.31 6.83 17.30
CA PRO A 53 -8.87 6.66 17.42
C PRO A 53 -8.36 5.61 16.44
N VAL A 54 -7.26 5.94 15.75
CA VAL A 54 -6.51 5.01 14.92
C VAL A 54 -5.43 4.37 15.78
N PHE A 55 -5.40 3.03 15.80
CA PHE A 55 -4.27 2.29 16.32
C PHE A 55 -3.52 1.65 15.16
N GLN A 56 -2.20 1.82 15.09
CA GLN A 56 -1.37 1.18 14.08
C GLN A 56 -0.01 0.78 14.63
N GLU A 57 0.46 -0.38 14.22
CA GLU A 57 1.81 -0.87 14.49
C GLU A 57 2.47 -1.33 13.19
N VAL A 58 3.79 -1.14 13.12
CA VAL A 58 4.62 -1.61 12.01
C VAL A 58 5.79 -2.39 12.58
N TYR A 59 5.93 -3.64 12.15
CA TYR A 59 7.01 -4.54 12.51
C TYR A 59 7.78 -4.93 11.25
N ARG A 60 9.11 -5.01 11.35
CA ARG A 60 9.99 -5.42 10.25
C ARG A 60 10.72 -6.70 10.60
N GLN A 61 10.88 -7.57 9.62
CA GLN A 61 11.64 -8.80 9.77
C GLN A 61 12.42 -9.11 8.48
N ALA A 62 13.61 -9.70 8.62
CA ALA A 62 14.31 -10.29 7.49
C ALA A 62 13.66 -11.64 7.13
N THR A 63 13.55 -11.94 5.84
CA THR A 63 13.03 -13.24 5.38
C THR A 63 14.17 -14.27 5.30
N PRO A 64 13.88 -15.58 5.44
CA PRO A 64 14.91 -16.62 5.30
C PRO A 64 15.62 -16.63 3.94
N ALA A 65 14.97 -16.09 2.90
CA ALA A 65 15.52 -15.98 1.55
C ALA A 65 16.37 -14.71 1.31
N GLY A 66 16.66 -13.94 2.37
CA GLY A 66 17.46 -12.72 2.27
C GLY A 66 16.69 -11.48 1.77
N GLY A 67 15.36 -11.50 1.83
CA GLY A 67 14.50 -10.34 1.60
C GLY A 67 14.08 -9.67 2.92
N GLN A 68 13.12 -8.75 2.83
CA GLN A 68 12.53 -8.07 3.99
C GLN A 68 11.01 -8.11 3.93
N ILE A 69 10.37 -8.21 5.09
CA ILE A 69 8.92 -8.11 5.22
C ILE A 69 8.57 -7.05 6.27
N ALA A 70 7.57 -6.24 5.98
CA ALA A 70 6.92 -5.35 6.92
C ALA A 70 5.52 -5.88 7.21
N PHE A 71 5.20 -6.08 8.47
CA PHE A 71 3.86 -6.40 8.96
C PHE A 71 3.24 -5.16 9.56
N LEU A 72 2.06 -4.82 9.07
CA LEU A 72 1.24 -3.73 9.56
C LEU A 72 -0.02 -4.31 10.18
N THR A 73 -0.39 -3.78 11.33
CA THR A 73 -1.69 -4.05 11.95
C THR A 73 -2.33 -2.73 12.32
N GLY A 74 -3.65 -2.67 12.28
CA GLY A 74 -4.33 -1.50 12.79
C GLY A 74 -5.82 -1.67 12.98
N MET A 75 -6.41 -0.64 13.58
CA MET A 75 -7.84 -0.59 13.89
C MET A 75 -8.37 0.86 13.86
N ALA A 76 -9.57 1.03 13.31
CA ALA A 76 -10.39 2.25 13.38
C ALA A 76 -11.85 1.91 13.09
N ASP A 77 -12.80 2.60 13.75
CA ASP A 77 -14.26 2.47 13.56
C ASP A 77 -14.79 1.04 13.34
N ASN A 78 -14.34 0.07 14.14
CA ASN A 78 -14.68 -1.37 14.05
C ASN A 78 -14.09 -2.16 12.87
N HIS A 79 -13.14 -1.58 12.16
CA HIS A 79 -12.33 -2.23 11.15
C HIS A 79 -11.02 -2.67 11.78
N TYR A 80 -10.67 -3.93 11.63
CA TYR A 80 -9.37 -4.47 12.02
C TYR A 80 -8.67 -4.87 10.75
N TRP A 81 -7.52 -4.26 10.45
CA TRP A 81 -6.76 -4.61 9.26
C TRP A 81 -5.38 -5.11 9.62
N SER A 82 -4.86 -5.94 8.73
CA SER A 82 -3.47 -6.32 8.68
C SER A 82 -2.98 -6.22 7.25
N ALA A 83 -1.73 -5.86 7.08
CA ALA A 83 -1.05 -5.94 5.79
C ALA A 83 0.32 -6.57 5.96
N SER A 84 0.73 -7.38 5.01
CA SER A 84 2.13 -7.77 4.84
C SER A 84 2.66 -7.17 3.54
N ILE A 85 3.84 -6.58 3.61
CA ILE A 85 4.54 -6.04 2.45
C ILE A 85 5.89 -6.72 2.39
N GLU A 86 6.11 -7.52 1.36
CA GLU A 86 7.33 -8.27 1.16
C GLU A 86 8.14 -7.63 0.03
N ALA A 87 9.42 -7.38 0.31
CA ALA A 87 10.38 -6.92 -0.66
C ALA A 87 11.18 -8.11 -1.21
N ALA A 88 10.98 -8.39 -2.50
CA ALA A 88 11.73 -9.37 -3.27
C ALA A 88 12.86 -8.70 -4.06
N ALA A 89 13.38 -9.35 -5.11
CA ALA A 89 14.49 -8.81 -5.91
C ALA A 89 14.12 -7.49 -6.62
N ASP A 90 12.97 -7.47 -7.31
CA ASP A 90 12.56 -6.42 -8.25
C ASP A 90 11.15 -5.86 -7.97
N ARG A 91 10.50 -6.34 -6.91
CA ARG A 91 9.11 -6.00 -6.59
C ARG A 91 8.80 -5.92 -5.10
N LEU A 92 7.78 -5.13 -4.80
CA LEU A 92 7.09 -5.12 -3.51
C LEU A 92 5.75 -5.83 -3.68
N SER A 93 5.52 -6.89 -2.91
CA SER A 93 4.25 -7.63 -2.87
C SER A 93 3.46 -7.21 -1.65
N PHE A 94 2.22 -6.79 -1.86
CA PHE A 94 1.31 -6.32 -0.82
C PHE A 94 0.16 -7.30 -0.67
N ASP A 95 -0.14 -7.70 0.57
CA ASP A 95 -1.27 -8.56 0.91
C ASP A 95 -2.01 -7.93 2.10
N PHE A 96 -3.25 -7.52 1.87
CA PHE A 96 -4.10 -6.85 2.83
C PHE A 96 -5.24 -7.78 3.22
N ALA A 97 -5.56 -7.82 4.51
CA ALA A 97 -6.76 -8.43 5.03
C ALA A 97 -7.47 -7.45 5.96
N CYS A 98 -8.79 -7.37 5.86
CA CYS A 98 -9.60 -6.55 6.74
C CYS A 98 -10.77 -7.35 7.28
N ARG A 99 -10.96 -7.28 8.60
CA ARG A 99 -12.14 -7.75 9.28
C ARG A 99 -13.05 -6.58 9.59
N THR A 100 -14.30 -6.69 9.16
CA THR A 100 -15.29 -5.62 9.34
C THR A 100 -16.40 -6.09 10.28
N LYS A 101 -16.86 -5.21 11.18
CA LYS A 101 -18.05 -5.50 12.00
C LYS A 101 -19.15 -4.49 11.64
N GLY A 102 -20.26 -4.99 11.09
CA GLY A 102 -21.43 -4.17 10.76
C GLY A 102 -21.60 -3.99 9.26
N ARG A 103 -22.09 -2.82 8.84
CA ARG A 103 -22.32 -2.50 7.43
C ARG A 103 -20.97 -2.42 6.71
N ARG A 104 -20.92 -2.89 5.44
CA ARG A 104 -19.74 -2.69 4.58
C ARG A 104 -19.35 -1.21 4.59
N ALA A 105 -18.14 -0.93 5.06
CA ALA A 105 -17.48 0.35 4.87
C ALA A 105 -16.51 0.25 3.70
N HIS A 106 -16.07 1.41 3.19
CA HIS A 106 -15.01 1.49 2.21
C HIS A 106 -13.70 0.95 2.80
N VAL A 107 -13.18 -0.14 2.21
CA VAL A 107 -11.89 -0.74 2.57
C VAL A 107 -11.02 -0.69 1.34
N ALA A 108 -10.00 0.17 1.36
CA ALA A 108 -9.05 0.31 0.27
C ALA A 108 -7.70 0.82 0.79
N ALA A 109 -6.65 0.56 0.01
CA ALA A 109 -5.40 1.30 0.11
C ALA A 109 -5.46 2.45 -0.90
N GLU A 110 -5.44 3.69 -0.40
CA GLU A 110 -5.50 4.91 -1.22
C GLU A 110 -4.15 5.62 -1.22
N TYR A 111 -3.66 5.93 -2.42
CA TYR A 111 -2.40 6.63 -2.63
C TYR A 111 -2.58 7.80 -3.58
N ARG A 112 -1.86 8.89 -3.30
CA ARG A 112 -1.61 9.95 -4.27
C ARG A 112 -0.34 9.63 -5.06
N LEU A 113 -0.40 9.83 -6.38
CA LEU A 113 0.75 9.80 -7.27
C LEU A 113 1.66 11.01 -7.00
N ALA A 114 2.98 10.78 -6.92
CA ALA A 114 3.95 11.87 -6.83
C ALA A 114 3.88 12.81 -8.04
N ASP A 115 3.93 14.13 -7.83
CA ASP A 115 3.47 15.16 -8.78
C ASP A 115 3.96 15.02 -10.23
N ASP A 116 5.18 14.52 -10.42
CA ASP A 116 5.85 14.34 -11.70
C ASP A 116 5.73 12.93 -12.30
N ALA A 117 5.03 12.02 -11.63
CA ALA A 117 4.66 10.71 -12.17
C ALA A 117 3.43 10.83 -13.09
N GLU A 118 3.54 10.19 -14.24
CA GLU A 118 2.45 9.93 -15.18
C GLU A 118 1.89 8.52 -14.96
N ALA A 119 0.60 8.35 -15.26
CA ALA A 119 -0.15 7.14 -14.98
C ALA A 119 -1.03 6.74 -16.17
N ASP A 120 -0.93 5.46 -16.55
CA ASP A 120 -1.75 4.85 -17.59
C ASP A 120 -2.37 3.55 -17.06
N LEU A 121 -3.70 3.55 -16.94
CA LEU A 121 -4.48 2.41 -16.47
C LEU A 121 -5.06 1.66 -17.67
N ALA A 122 -4.53 0.48 -17.95
CA ALA A 122 -4.96 -0.36 -19.06
C ALA A 122 -5.08 -1.81 -18.61
N SER A 123 -6.16 -2.48 -19.01
CA SER A 123 -6.36 -3.92 -18.78
C SER A 123 -6.24 -4.37 -17.31
N GLY A 124 -6.58 -3.50 -16.36
CA GLY A 124 -6.52 -3.79 -14.92
C GLY A 124 -5.13 -3.63 -14.29
N GLU A 125 -4.15 -3.15 -15.05
CA GLU A 125 -2.82 -2.81 -14.55
C GLU A 125 -2.56 -1.31 -14.68
N LEU A 126 -1.79 -0.75 -13.76
CA LEU A 126 -1.42 0.65 -13.76
C LEU A 126 0.07 0.80 -14.02
N ARG A 127 0.40 1.35 -15.18
CA ARG A 127 1.77 1.74 -15.52
C ARG A 127 2.04 3.13 -14.98
N LEU A 128 3.14 3.28 -14.27
CA LEU A 128 3.63 4.55 -13.73
C LEU A 128 4.98 4.89 -14.34
N THR A 129 5.13 6.11 -14.86
CA THR A 129 6.33 6.56 -15.54
C THR A 129 6.76 7.93 -15.03
N PHE A 130 8.07 8.11 -14.84
CA PHE A 130 8.65 9.44 -14.69
C PHE A 130 9.22 9.90 -16.04
N PRO A 131 9.12 11.19 -16.39
CA PRO A 131 9.83 11.75 -17.54
C PRO A 131 11.33 11.42 -17.46
N ASP A 132 11.86 10.80 -18.52
CA ASP A 132 13.26 10.36 -18.65
C ASP A 132 13.77 9.48 -17.48
N GLY A 133 12.85 8.82 -16.76
CA GLY A 133 13.14 8.15 -15.50
C GLY A 133 12.78 6.67 -15.48
N PRO A 134 12.92 6.03 -14.31
CA PRO A 134 12.47 4.66 -14.12
C PRO A 134 10.94 4.59 -14.26
N SER A 135 10.43 3.39 -14.50
CA SER A 135 8.99 3.13 -14.53
C SER A 135 8.65 1.97 -13.61
N ALA A 136 7.37 1.88 -13.24
CA ALA A 136 6.84 0.80 -12.42
C ALA A 136 5.50 0.32 -12.97
N LEU A 137 5.18 -0.93 -12.67
CA LEU A 137 3.88 -1.52 -12.96
C LEU A 137 3.22 -1.91 -11.64
N ILE A 138 1.98 -1.49 -11.45
CA ILE A 138 1.12 -1.97 -10.37
C ILE A 138 0.13 -2.95 -10.98
N ARG A 139 0.09 -4.16 -10.43
CA ARG A 139 -0.83 -5.20 -10.92
C ARG A 139 -1.51 -5.94 -9.76
N PRO A 140 -2.81 -6.21 -9.86
CA PRO A 140 -3.50 -7.10 -8.94
C PRO A 140 -2.89 -8.50 -8.91
N THR A 141 -2.90 -9.13 -7.73
CA THR A 141 -2.50 -10.52 -7.55
C THR A 141 -3.70 -11.31 -7.02
N PRO A 142 -4.05 -12.46 -7.62
CA PRO A 142 -5.14 -13.28 -7.12
C PRO A 142 -4.78 -13.86 -5.76
N VAL A 143 -5.75 -13.83 -4.85
CA VAL A 143 -5.67 -14.51 -3.55
C VAL A 143 -6.74 -15.60 -3.56
N GLU A 144 -6.34 -16.85 -3.29
CA GLU A 144 -7.25 -18.00 -3.33
C GLU A 144 -8.45 -17.79 -2.39
N GLY A 145 -9.67 -17.98 -2.91
CA GLY A 145 -10.91 -17.82 -2.15
C GLY A 145 -11.34 -16.36 -1.90
N HIS A 146 -10.64 -15.39 -2.46
CA HIS A 146 -10.87 -13.97 -2.23
C HIS A 146 -10.97 -13.18 -3.54
N PRO A 147 -11.59 -11.98 -3.55
CA PRO A 147 -11.74 -11.19 -4.76
C PRO A 147 -10.37 -10.66 -5.21
N THR A 148 -10.15 -10.61 -6.52
CA THR A 148 -8.95 -9.96 -7.07
C THR A 148 -9.00 -8.47 -6.76
N CYS A 149 -7.85 -7.89 -6.39
CA CYS A 149 -7.73 -6.46 -6.17
C CYS A 149 -8.24 -5.68 -7.39
N GLN A 150 -9.08 -4.69 -7.16
CA GLN A 150 -9.49 -3.72 -8.15
C GLN A 150 -8.61 -2.49 -8.05
N LEU A 151 -8.13 -2.06 -9.22
CA LEU A 151 -7.31 -0.87 -9.37
C LEU A 151 -8.14 0.20 -10.07
N MET A 152 -8.28 1.35 -9.41
CA MET A 152 -8.96 2.53 -9.95
C MET A 152 -8.02 3.73 -9.93
N LEU A 153 -8.12 4.57 -10.96
CA LEU A 153 -7.38 5.83 -11.08
C LEU A 153 -8.37 6.99 -11.23
N ALA A 154 -8.38 7.90 -10.26
CA ALA A 154 -9.21 9.11 -10.28
C ALA A 154 -8.32 10.35 -10.14
N GLY A 155 -8.01 10.99 -11.27
CA GLY A 155 -7.04 12.09 -11.30
C GLY A 155 -5.65 11.58 -10.88
N ARG A 156 -5.14 12.06 -9.74
CA ARG A 156 -3.86 11.63 -9.15
C ARG A 156 -4.00 10.64 -8.00
N VAL A 157 -5.21 10.13 -7.75
CA VAL A 157 -5.48 9.16 -6.68
C VAL A 157 -5.60 7.77 -7.27
N VAL A 158 -4.79 6.85 -6.75
CA VAL A 158 -4.82 5.41 -7.02
C VAL A 158 -5.53 4.74 -5.86
N VAL A 159 -6.58 3.97 -6.17
CA VAL A 159 -7.34 3.21 -5.18
C VAL A 159 -7.16 1.72 -5.49
N LEU A 160 -6.68 0.98 -4.48
CA LEU A 160 -6.45 -0.47 -4.52
C LEU A 160 -7.37 -1.13 -3.49
N ALA A 161 -8.47 -1.70 -3.97
CA ALA A 161 -9.56 -2.19 -3.14
C ALA A 161 -9.85 -3.68 -3.41
N PRO A 162 -10.53 -4.41 -2.50
CA PRO A 162 -11.09 -5.70 -2.81
C PRO A 162 -12.04 -5.61 -4.01
N GLY A 163 -12.00 -6.61 -4.89
CA GLY A 163 -12.97 -6.68 -5.96
C GLY A 163 -14.42 -6.83 -5.48
N GLU A 164 -15.34 -6.42 -6.35
CA GLU A 164 -16.78 -6.46 -6.10
C GLU A 164 -17.31 -7.88 -5.81
N GLY A 165 -18.49 -7.94 -5.17
CA GLY A 165 -19.24 -9.18 -5.00
C GLY A 165 -18.79 -10.11 -3.87
N PHE A 166 -17.76 -9.77 -3.10
CA PHE A 166 -17.27 -10.64 -2.02
C PHE A 166 -18.00 -10.46 -0.69
N GLU A 167 -18.73 -11.48 -0.23
CA GLU A 167 -19.31 -11.50 1.12
C GLU A 167 -18.27 -11.97 2.16
N GLY A 168 -18.09 -11.21 3.25
CA GLY A 168 -17.19 -11.56 4.35
C GLY A 168 -16.07 -10.56 4.60
N ASP A 169 -15.01 -11.03 5.27
CA ASP A 169 -13.81 -10.27 5.59
C ASP A 169 -12.86 -10.25 4.36
N PRO A 170 -12.71 -9.11 3.66
CA PRO A 170 -11.96 -9.08 2.41
C PRO A 170 -10.46 -9.30 2.64
N ARG A 171 -9.84 -9.98 1.69
CA ARG A 171 -8.40 -10.05 1.50
C ARG A 171 -8.09 -9.75 0.04
N TRP A 172 -7.07 -8.94 -0.23
CA TRP A 172 -6.69 -8.57 -1.58
C TRP A 172 -5.19 -8.31 -1.64
N ALA A 173 -4.60 -8.58 -2.79
CA ALA A 173 -3.17 -8.44 -2.99
C ALA A 173 -2.85 -7.74 -4.31
N PHE A 174 -1.71 -7.08 -4.34
CA PHE A 174 -1.14 -6.47 -5.54
C PHE A 174 0.38 -6.42 -5.44
N GLU A 175 1.04 -6.22 -6.57
CA GLU A 175 2.47 -6.02 -6.65
C GLU A 175 2.80 -4.67 -7.26
N VAL A 176 3.89 -4.06 -6.80
CA VAL A 176 4.57 -2.96 -7.49
C VAL A 176 5.90 -3.52 -8.01
N VAL A 177 6.10 -3.49 -9.33
CA VAL A 177 7.26 -4.06 -10.00
C VAL A 177 8.05 -2.95 -10.69
N ALA A 178 9.35 -2.84 -10.43
CA ALA A 178 10.20 -1.90 -11.15
C ALA A 178 10.44 -2.41 -12.58
N SER A 179 10.28 -1.55 -13.57
CA SER A 179 10.60 -1.82 -14.99
C SER A 179 11.97 -1.22 -15.33
#